data_AF-A0A0B4X9L1-F1
#
_entry.id   AF-A0A0B4X9L1-F1
#
_cell.length_a   1.000
_cell.length_b   1.000
_cell.length_c   1.000
_cell.angle_alpha   90.00
_cell.angle_beta   90.00
_cell.angle_gamma   90.00
#
_symmetry.space_group_name_H-M   'P 1'
#
loop_
_entity.id
_entity.type
_entity.pdbx_description
1 polymer ?
#
loop_
_entity_poly.entity_id
_entity_poly.type
_entity_poly.pdbx_seq_one_letter_code
_entity_poly.pdbx_strand_id
1 'polypeptide(L)'
;MTAAVSIRDLASAIRVLSIDAVEAAKSGHPGMPMGMADAAAVLFGRHLKFDPIEPGWPDRDRFVLSNGHGSMLLYSLLHLTGYEDMTIEEVRNFRQWGSKTPGHPEYGHTAGVEATTGPLGQGIASAVGMAIAERRLSTEFGAALVDHRTYVFCGDGCLMEGVGQEAASLAGHLQLGKLIVLYDDNSITIDGSTAIAFSEDVLARFDAYGWHTQRVDGHDPDAIDAAISQAKAEASRPSLIALKTIIGYGSPSRAGTSSVHGAPLGASEAVATKAAYGWTADAFEIPAPILKTWREVGAKGAKARKDWQARLEAAGADVRSEFQRRTAGSLPARYEEAVNAAKAKLLDKPQSVATRKASQIALEALTELLPEMIGGSADLTHSNLTRVPAVDSDFTAAAGGRYVSYGVREFAMAAAMNGMAAHGGVIPYGGTFLVFSDYCRNAIRVAALMGVRSIFVMTHDSIGLGEDGPTHQPVEHLASLRAMPNLHVFRPADTIETLECWDLAITSKNTPSVLALSRQNVPQLRTERDGIAAHGEPMCCGKPAANVPSQSSPPERKSRLRSRLPRSLRRETFPPLSSRYRAGISSNSSPRITAARSSATRRALPWKRSRSSGGPGMSTAKRT
;
A
#
# COMPACT_ATOMS: atom_id res chain seq x y z
N MET A 1 45.46 -3.51 -17.23
CA MET A 1 44.39 -2.58 -16.83
C MET A 1 43.10 -3.35 -16.88
N THR A 2 42.43 -3.57 -15.75
CA THR A 2 41.07 -4.12 -15.74
C THR A 2 40.15 -3.10 -16.43
N ALA A 3 39.32 -3.55 -17.38
CA ALA A 3 38.31 -2.69 -18.01
C ALA A 3 37.42 -2.04 -16.95
N ALA A 4 36.96 -0.80 -17.20
CA ALA A 4 36.05 -0.11 -16.30
C ALA A 4 34.69 -0.83 -16.27
N VAL A 5 34.09 -0.95 -15.07
CA VAL A 5 32.76 -1.56 -14.88
C VAL A 5 31.71 -0.67 -15.56
N SER A 6 30.99 -1.22 -16.53
CA SER A 6 29.93 -0.55 -17.27
C SER A 6 28.57 -0.62 -16.57
N ILE A 7 27.59 0.18 -16.99
CA ILE A 7 26.19 0.04 -16.51
C ILE A 7 25.64 -1.37 -16.82
N ARG A 8 26.04 -1.97 -17.95
CA ARG A 8 25.61 -3.33 -18.31
C ARG A 8 26.16 -4.37 -17.32
N ASP A 9 27.39 -4.21 -16.84
CA ASP A 9 27.96 -5.09 -15.81
C ASP A 9 27.21 -4.96 -14.48
N LEU A 10 26.85 -3.73 -14.10
CA LEU A 10 26.03 -3.46 -12.91
C LEU A 10 24.64 -4.09 -13.04
N ALA A 11 23.98 -3.95 -14.19
CA ALA A 11 22.69 -4.55 -14.48
C ALA A 11 22.76 -6.08 -14.45
N SER A 12 23.79 -6.69 -15.03
CA SER A 12 23.99 -8.15 -15.00
C SER A 12 24.08 -8.72 -13.58
N ALA A 13 24.64 -7.98 -12.61
CA ALA A 13 24.63 -8.41 -11.21
C ALA A 13 23.21 -8.52 -10.63
N ILE A 14 22.32 -7.57 -10.97
CA ILE A 14 20.90 -7.61 -10.58
C ILE A 14 20.23 -8.84 -11.22
N ARG A 15 20.48 -9.08 -12.51
CA ARG A 15 19.90 -10.23 -13.23
C ARG A 15 20.33 -11.55 -12.61
N VAL A 16 21.63 -11.72 -12.36
CA VAL A 16 22.20 -12.97 -11.85
C VAL A 16 21.72 -13.25 -10.42
N LEU A 17 21.73 -12.26 -9.53
CA LEU A 17 21.18 -12.44 -8.17
C LEU A 17 19.70 -12.81 -8.20
N SER A 18 18.93 -12.18 -9.08
CA SER A 18 17.51 -12.48 -9.23
C SER A 18 17.28 -13.91 -9.73
N ILE A 19 18.08 -14.37 -10.71
CA ILE A 19 18.04 -15.76 -11.19
C ILE A 19 18.38 -16.71 -10.04
N ASP A 20 19.50 -16.48 -9.34
CA ASP A 20 20.00 -17.38 -8.31
C ASP A 20 19.04 -17.53 -7.13
N ALA A 21 18.50 -16.42 -6.64
CA ALA A 21 17.54 -16.44 -5.54
C ALA A 21 16.25 -17.17 -5.94
N VAL A 22 15.74 -16.95 -7.16
CA VAL A 22 14.54 -17.63 -7.66
C VAL A 22 14.78 -19.13 -7.86
N GLU A 23 15.94 -19.53 -8.39
CA GLU A 23 16.33 -20.94 -8.53
C GLU A 23 16.45 -21.62 -7.16
N ALA A 24 17.13 -20.99 -6.19
CA ALA A 24 17.30 -21.52 -4.84
C ALA A 24 15.95 -21.68 -4.12
N ALA A 25 15.07 -20.69 -4.23
CA ALA A 25 13.73 -20.73 -3.65
C ALA A 25 12.78 -21.68 -4.40
N LYS A 26 13.12 -22.08 -5.63
CA LYS A 26 12.24 -22.79 -6.57
C LYS A 26 10.90 -22.07 -6.78
N SER A 27 10.90 -20.75 -6.61
CA SER A 27 9.71 -19.91 -6.57
C SER A 27 10.09 -18.46 -6.83
N GLY A 28 9.32 -17.75 -7.64
CA GLY A 28 9.49 -16.33 -7.88
C GLY A 28 9.44 -15.94 -9.36
N HIS A 29 9.78 -14.68 -9.63
CA HIS A 29 9.56 -14.02 -10.91
C HIS A 29 10.89 -13.48 -11.46
N PRO A 30 11.63 -14.24 -12.29
CA PRO A 30 12.92 -13.80 -12.81
C PRO A 30 12.76 -12.84 -14.00
N GLY A 31 11.65 -12.92 -14.75
CA GLY A 31 11.47 -12.21 -16.01
C GLY A 31 11.52 -10.68 -15.91
N MET A 32 10.72 -10.09 -15.01
CA MET A 32 10.72 -8.62 -14.83
C MET A 32 12.07 -8.10 -14.30
N PRO A 33 12.68 -8.70 -13.25
CA PRO A 33 14.02 -8.29 -12.81
C PRO A 33 15.07 -8.32 -13.91
N MET A 34 15.02 -9.32 -14.79
CA MET A 34 15.96 -9.42 -15.92
C MET A 34 15.73 -8.33 -16.99
N GLY A 35 14.47 -8.03 -17.30
CA GLY A 35 14.11 -6.99 -18.28
C GLY A 35 14.43 -5.57 -17.79
N MET A 36 14.15 -5.29 -16.52
CA MET A 36 14.27 -3.94 -15.94
C MET A 36 15.64 -3.64 -15.30
N ALA A 37 16.59 -4.57 -15.34
CA ALA A 37 17.89 -4.39 -14.69
C ALA A 37 18.70 -3.21 -15.23
N ASP A 38 18.64 -2.91 -16.54
CA ASP A 38 19.35 -1.76 -17.12
C ASP A 38 18.78 -0.45 -16.58
N ALA A 39 17.44 -0.32 -16.57
CA ALA A 39 16.75 0.84 -16.02
C ALA A 39 17.02 1.02 -14.53
N ALA A 40 17.03 -0.07 -13.76
CA ALA A 40 17.40 -0.04 -12.35
C ALA A 40 18.85 0.42 -12.14
N ALA A 41 19.80 -0.08 -12.93
CA ALA A 41 21.19 0.30 -12.86
C ALA A 41 21.42 1.78 -13.19
N VAL A 42 20.71 2.32 -14.19
CA VAL A 42 20.74 3.76 -14.50
C VAL A 42 20.12 4.59 -13.38
N LEU A 43 18.90 4.25 -12.94
CA LEU A 43 18.17 4.98 -11.90
C LEU A 43 18.99 5.06 -10.59
N PHE A 44 19.40 3.91 -10.05
CA PHE A 44 20.15 3.87 -8.78
C PHE A 44 21.59 4.36 -8.95
N GLY A 45 22.23 4.11 -10.09
CA GLY A 45 23.61 4.50 -10.34
C GLY A 45 23.81 6.00 -10.53
N ARG A 46 22.81 6.70 -11.09
CA ARG A 46 22.96 8.07 -11.60
C ARG A 46 21.93 9.08 -11.10
N HIS A 47 20.71 8.68 -10.75
CA HIS A 47 19.62 9.64 -10.50
C HIS A 47 19.03 9.63 -9.10
N LEU A 48 18.94 8.47 -8.44
CA LEU A 48 18.25 8.30 -7.16
C LEU A 48 19.08 8.88 -6.00
N LYS A 49 18.45 9.73 -5.18
CA LYS A 49 19.05 10.31 -3.97
C LYS A 49 18.68 9.45 -2.74
N PHE A 50 19.58 8.59 -2.27
CA PHE A 50 19.32 7.70 -1.12
C PHE A 50 20.62 7.46 -0.33
N ASP A 51 20.52 7.06 0.94
CA ASP A 51 21.66 6.61 1.75
C ASP A 51 21.31 5.26 2.40
N PRO A 52 21.97 4.14 2.02
CA PRO A 52 21.67 2.81 2.56
C PRO A 52 22.00 2.66 4.05
N ILE A 53 22.85 3.53 4.61
CA ILE A 53 23.18 3.54 6.04
C ILE A 53 22.09 4.24 6.87
N GLU A 54 21.31 5.13 6.23
CA GLU A 54 20.19 5.82 6.87
C GLU A 54 18.94 5.75 5.98
N PRO A 55 18.33 4.56 5.86
CA PRO A 55 17.16 4.35 5.01
C PRO A 55 15.94 5.14 5.49
N GLY A 56 15.95 5.63 6.75
CA GLY A 56 14.93 6.49 7.32
C GLY A 56 15.08 7.98 6.99
N TRP A 57 16.13 8.39 6.26
CA TRP A 57 16.39 9.80 5.92
C TRP A 57 15.14 10.47 5.31
N PRO A 58 14.55 11.50 5.95
CA PRO A 58 13.26 12.06 5.51
C PRO A 58 13.24 12.58 4.07
N ASP A 59 14.35 13.15 3.61
CA ASP A 59 14.46 13.78 2.30
C ASP A 59 15.13 12.90 1.23
N ARG A 60 15.18 11.57 1.42
CA ARG A 60 15.58 10.65 0.34
C ARG A 60 14.55 10.64 -0.79
N ASP A 61 14.95 10.35 -2.02
CA ASP A 61 14.00 9.99 -3.07
C ASP A 61 13.28 8.69 -2.69
N ARG A 62 11.98 8.60 -2.99
CA ARG A 62 11.17 7.41 -2.76
C ARG A 62 11.18 6.54 -4.01
N PHE A 63 11.33 5.22 -3.84
CA PHE A 63 11.23 4.25 -4.92
C PHE A 63 10.15 3.21 -4.61
N VAL A 64 9.16 3.07 -5.49
CA VAL A 64 8.06 2.12 -5.35
C VAL A 64 8.07 1.12 -6.50
N LEU A 65 8.17 -0.17 -6.17
CA LEU A 65 8.07 -1.26 -7.14
C LEU A 65 6.61 -1.70 -7.28
N SER A 66 5.79 -1.00 -8.07
CA SER A 66 4.36 -1.29 -8.21
C SER A 66 4.09 -2.65 -8.84
N ASN A 67 4.95 -3.10 -9.76
CA ASN A 67 5.00 -4.48 -10.26
C ASN A 67 5.78 -5.38 -9.27
N GLY A 68 5.33 -5.40 -8.01
CA GLY A 68 6.03 -5.99 -6.87
C GLY A 68 6.35 -7.48 -6.96
N HIS A 69 5.82 -8.20 -7.95
CA HIS A 69 6.15 -9.60 -8.18
C HIS A 69 7.64 -9.81 -8.51
N GLY A 70 8.29 -8.85 -9.17
CA GLY A 70 9.75 -8.88 -9.40
C GLY A 70 10.56 -8.31 -8.24
N SER A 71 10.17 -8.64 -7.00
CA SER A 71 10.79 -8.18 -5.76
C SER A 71 12.30 -8.38 -5.70
N MET A 72 12.82 -9.43 -6.36
CA MET A 72 14.26 -9.71 -6.42
C MET A 72 15.07 -8.61 -7.08
N LEU A 73 14.48 -7.78 -7.96
CA LEU A 73 15.15 -6.58 -8.47
C LEU A 73 15.49 -5.64 -7.32
N LEU A 74 14.51 -5.34 -6.46
CA LEU A 74 14.69 -4.46 -5.32
C LEU A 74 15.64 -5.07 -4.30
N TYR A 75 15.48 -6.35 -3.92
CA TYR A 75 16.37 -6.99 -2.96
C TYR A 75 17.82 -7.07 -3.45
N SER A 76 18.04 -7.30 -4.75
CA SER A 76 19.37 -7.24 -5.35
C SER A 76 19.96 -5.85 -5.22
N LEU A 77 19.20 -4.79 -5.52
CA LEU A 77 19.66 -3.40 -5.39
C LEU A 77 19.99 -3.03 -3.94
N LEU A 78 19.13 -3.39 -2.99
CA LEU A 78 19.37 -3.16 -1.56
C LEU A 78 20.65 -3.87 -1.10
N HIS A 79 20.83 -5.14 -1.51
CA HIS A 79 22.04 -5.89 -1.23
C HIS A 79 23.29 -5.24 -1.83
N LEU A 80 23.24 -4.88 -3.12
CA LEU A 80 24.37 -4.35 -3.89
C LEU A 80 24.77 -2.93 -3.48
N THR A 81 23.81 -2.11 -3.05
CA THR A 81 24.06 -0.73 -2.64
C THR A 81 24.46 -0.60 -1.17
N GLY A 82 24.14 -1.58 -0.32
CA GLY A 82 24.78 -1.73 1.00
C GLY A 82 23.87 -1.46 2.18
N TYR A 83 22.58 -1.76 2.02
CA TYR A 83 21.65 -1.80 3.14
C TYR A 83 22.12 -2.86 4.13
N GLU A 84 22.31 -2.47 5.39
CA GLU A 84 22.92 -3.31 6.42
C GLU A 84 22.14 -4.60 6.65
N ASP A 85 20.81 -4.52 6.57
CA ASP A 85 19.92 -5.64 6.80
C ASP A 85 19.70 -6.55 5.58
N MET A 86 20.19 -6.16 4.40
CA MET A 86 20.07 -6.93 3.16
C MET A 86 21.39 -7.64 2.83
N THR A 87 21.75 -8.62 3.66
CA THR A 87 22.94 -9.45 3.43
C THR A 87 22.75 -10.40 2.24
N ILE A 88 23.85 -11.00 1.76
CA ILE A 88 23.75 -12.03 0.72
C ILE A 88 22.99 -13.27 1.21
N GLU A 89 23.02 -13.57 2.52
CA GLU A 89 22.24 -14.66 3.09
C GLU A 89 20.74 -14.36 3.06
N GLU A 90 20.32 -13.11 3.29
CA GLU A 90 18.91 -12.74 3.10
C GLU A 90 18.49 -12.94 1.64
N VAL A 91 19.32 -12.54 0.68
CA VAL A 91 19.05 -12.82 -0.75
C VAL A 91 18.94 -14.32 -1.03
N ARG A 92 19.78 -15.17 -0.42
CA ARG A 92 19.65 -16.64 -0.51
C ARG A 92 18.37 -17.18 0.14
N ASN A 93 17.90 -16.51 1.19
CA ASN A 93 16.67 -16.84 1.91
C ASN A 93 15.41 -16.25 1.26
N PHE A 94 15.47 -15.82 0.00
CA PHE A 94 14.31 -15.34 -0.75
C PHE A 94 13.11 -16.30 -0.63
N ARG A 95 11.95 -15.75 -0.26
CA ARG A 95 10.68 -16.47 -0.05
C ARG A 95 10.70 -17.52 1.07
N GLN A 96 11.73 -17.53 1.93
CA GLN A 96 11.77 -18.42 3.06
C GLN A 96 11.08 -17.80 4.28
N TRP A 97 10.57 -18.67 5.16
CA TRP A 97 9.88 -18.26 6.38
C TRP A 97 10.77 -17.38 7.27
N GLY A 98 10.26 -16.20 7.65
CA GLY A 98 10.96 -15.25 8.52
C GLY A 98 12.12 -14.49 7.88
N SER A 99 12.35 -14.64 6.57
CA SER A 99 13.35 -13.84 5.85
C SER A 99 12.91 -12.39 5.65
N LYS A 100 13.88 -11.49 5.47
CA LYS A 100 13.66 -10.09 5.05
C LYS A 100 13.43 -9.93 3.55
N THR A 101 13.22 -11.03 2.85
CA THR A 101 13.03 -11.10 1.40
C THR A 101 11.75 -11.85 1.05
N PRO A 102 10.57 -11.35 1.49
CA PRO A 102 9.29 -11.97 1.16
C PRO A 102 9.04 -11.95 -0.35
N GLY A 103 8.09 -12.78 -0.81
CA GLY A 103 7.85 -12.96 -2.25
C GLY A 103 7.36 -11.73 -3.02
N HIS A 104 6.89 -10.71 -2.29
CA HIS A 104 6.59 -9.36 -2.74
C HIS A 104 7.13 -8.37 -1.68
N PRO A 105 7.51 -7.13 -2.02
CA PRO A 105 8.06 -6.17 -1.06
C PRO A 105 7.06 -5.85 0.04
N GLU A 106 7.52 -5.86 1.30
CA GLU A 106 6.71 -5.54 2.48
C GLU A 106 7.32 -4.37 3.27
N TYR A 107 6.57 -3.28 3.38
CA TYR A 107 6.93 -2.11 4.20
C TYR A 107 7.08 -2.53 5.67
N GLY A 108 8.11 -2.00 6.34
CA GLY A 108 8.40 -2.28 7.75
C GLY A 108 9.06 -3.64 8.00
N HIS A 109 9.04 -4.56 7.02
CA HIS A 109 9.74 -5.85 7.11
C HIS A 109 11.19 -5.74 6.62
N THR A 110 11.41 -4.99 5.54
CA THR A 110 12.70 -4.84 4.85
C THR A 110 13.09 -3.37 4.77
N ALA A 111 14.27 -2.97 5.25
CA ALA A 111 14.70 -1.58 5.12
C ALA A 111 14.87 -1.19 3.64
N GLY A 112 14.46 0.03 3.28
CA GLY A 112 14.46 0.50 1.90
C GLY A 112 13.23 0.10 1.07
N VAL A 113 12.30 -0.69 1.61
CA VAL A 113 10.99 -0.91 1.00
C VAL A 113 10.01 0.18 1.46
N GLU A 114 9.62 1.07 0.54
CA GLU A 114 8.78 2.25 0.83
C GLU A 114 7.28 1.93 0.96
N ALA A 115 6.81 0.87 0.32
CA ALA A 115 5.40 0.46 0.35
C ALA A 115 5.26 -1.05 0.14
N THR A 116 4.28 -1.66 0.81
CA THR A 116 3.88 -3.04 0.49
C THR A 116 3.17 -3.05 -0.86
N THR A 117 3.68 -3.86 -1.79
CA THR A 117 3.16 -3.99 -3.16
C THR A 117 2.92 -5.46 -3.50
N GLY A 118 2.40 -5.73 -4.69
CA GLY A 118 1.98 -7.07 -5.11
C GLY A 118 0.59 -7.03 -5.75
N PRO A 119 -0.44 -6.55 -5.02
CA PRO A 119 -1.69 -6.13 -5.64
C PRO A 119 -1.41 -5.02 -6.66
N LEU A 120 -1.64 -5.32 -7.94
CA LEU A 120 -1.23 -4.48 -9.06
C LEU A 120 -1.96 -3.11 -9.03
N GLY A 121 -1.31 -2.07 -9.56
CA GLY A 121 -1.85 -0.70 -9.62
C GLY A 121 -1.72 0.11 -8.32
N GLN A 122 -1.79 -0.53 -7.15
CA GLN A 122 -1.73 0.20 -5.86
C GLN A 122 -0.39 0.87 -5.58
N GLY A 123 0.73 0.35 -6.10
CA GLY A 123 2.02 1.02 -5.95
C GLY A 123 2.06 2.39 -6.62
N ILE A 124 1.41 2.54 -7.78
CA ILE A 124 1.26 3.85 -8.45
C ILE A 124 0.45 4.80 -7.56
N ALA A 125 -0.69 4.36 -7.03
CA ALA A 125 -1.54 5.18 -6.19
C ALA A 125 -0.86 5.58 -4.86
N SER A 126 -0.11 4.67 -4.22
CA SER A 126 0.71 4.98 -3.06
C SER A 126 1.79 6.02 -3.39
N ALA A 127 2.44 5.91 -4.54
CA ALA A 127 3.44 6.88 -4.98
C ALA A 127 2.84 8.29 -5.24
N VAL A 128 1.61 8.36 -5.75
CA VAL A 128 0.85 9.63 -5.82
C VAL A 128 0.67 10.23 -4.43
N GLY A 129 0.35 9.40 -3.43
CA GLY A 129 0.30 9.79 -2.03
C GLY A 129 1.62 10.33 -1.49
N MET A 130 2.73 9.65 -1.77
CA MET A 130 4.07 10.11 -1.37
C MET A 130 4.42 11.47 -1.98
N ALA A 131 4.09 11.70 -3.25
CA ALA A 131 4.30 12.98 -3.92
C ALA A 131 3.39 14.11 -3.37
N ILE A 132 2.17 13.78 -2.93
CA ILE A 132 1.28 14.71 -2.21
C ILE A 132 1.92 15.11 -0.87
N ALA A 133 2.43 14.14 -0.10
CA ALA A 133 3.10 14.39 1.18
C ALA A 133 4.36 15.25 1.01
N GLU A 134 5.18 14.96 -0.01
CA GLU A 134 6.37 15.75 -0.35
C GLU A 134 6.00 17.22 -0.60
N ARG A 135 5.03 17.50 -1.48
CA ARG A 135 4.63 18.87 -1.78
C ARG A 135 4.05 19.58 -0.56
N ARG A 136 3.21 18.90 0.24
CA ARG A 136 2.61 19.48 1.46
C ARG A 136 3.69 19.91 2.43
N LEU A 137 4.66 19.03 2.69
CA LEU A 137 5.74 19.30 3.62
C LEU A 137 6.75 20.32 3.05
N SER A 138 7.01 20.30 1.74
CA SER A 138 7.85 21.31 1.07
C SER A 138 7.22 22.70 1.10
N THR A 139 5.90 22.80 0.94
CA THR A 139 5.16 24.07 1.09
C THR A 139 5.27 24.63 2.50
N GLU A 140 5.33 23.76 3.51
CA GLU A 140 5.32 24.13 4.93
C GLU A 140 6.70 24.42 5.51
N PHE A 141 7.66 23.53 5.25
CA PHE A 141 9.00 23.57 5.83
C PHE A 141 10.05 24.12 4.85
N GLY A 142 9.67 24.31 3.58
CA GLY A 142 10.54 24.81 2.52
C GLY A 142 11.37 23.73 1.84
N ALA A 143 11.77 24.04 0.59
CA ALA A 143 12.56 23.14 -0.26
C ALA A 143 13.96 22.80 0.30
N ALA A 144 14.47 23.57 1.27
CA ALA A 144 15.74 23.26 1.93
C ALA A 144 15.67 21.96 2.76
N LEU A 145 14.49 21.64 3.32
CA LEU A 145 14.26 20.47 4.16
C LEU A 145 13.49 19.36 3.44
N VAL A 146 12.66 19.71 2.46
CA VAL A 146 11.87 18.74 1.68
C VAL A 146 11.95 19.07 0.20
N ASP A 147 12.80 18.34 -0.52
CA ASP A 147 12.95 18.39 -1.96
C ASP A 147 13.44 17.05 -2.49
N HIS A 148 12.52 16.13 -2.72
CA HIS A 148 12.83 14.81 -3.25
C HIS A 148 11.79 14.33 -4.27
N ARG A 149 12.17 13.31 -5.04
CA ARG A 149 11.33 12.72 -6.08
C ARG A 149 10.74 11.40 -5.63
N THR A 150 9.67 11.01 -6.31
CA THR A 150 9.08 9.68 -6.18
C THR A 150 9.19 8.97 -7.53
N TYR A 151 9.91 7.86 -7.55
CA TYR A 151 10.08 7.00 -8.72
C TYR A 151 9.24 5.73 -8.57
N VAL A 152 8.63 5.29 -9.66
CA VAL A 152 7.81 4.08 -9.68
C VAL A 152 8.25 3.19 -10.82
N PHE A 153 8.45 1.91 -10.54
CA PHE A 153 8.45 0.90 -11.59
C PHE A 153 7.06 0.27 -11.66
N CYS A 154 6.49 0.19 -12.86
CA CYS A 154 5.23 -0.51 -13.09
C CYS A 154 5.31 -1.34 -14.37
N GLY A 155 4.36 -2.26 -14.54
CA GLY A 155 4.22 -3.05 -15.76
C GLY A 155 2.79 -3.03 -16.27
N ASP A 156 2.51 -3.80 -17.32
CA ASP A 156 1.21 -3.85 -18.00
C ASP A 156 0.05 -4.05 -17.04
N GLY A 157 0.18 -5.02 -16.13
CA GLY A 157 -0.86 -5.34 -15.15
C GLY A 157 -1.21 -4.18 -14.22
N CYS A 158 -0.26 -3.29 -13.89
CA CYS A 158 -0.58 -2.09 -13.10
C CYS A 158 -1.37 -1.05 -13.90
N LEU A 159 -1.19 -1.02 -15.23
CA LEU A 159 -1.82 -0.04 -16.11
C LEU A 159 -3.18 -0.49 -16.64
N MET A 160 -3.45 -1.80 -16.60
CA MET A 160 -4.79 -2.38 -16.81
C MET A 160 -5.72 -2.13 -15.60
N GLU A 161 -5.18 -2.11 -14.38
CA GLU A 161 -5.95 -1.94 -13.16
C GLU A 161 -6.57 -0.53 -13.03
N GLY A 162 -7.86 -0.48 -12.70
CA GLY A 162 -8.61 0.78 -12.58
C GLY A 162 -8.01 1.76 -11.58
N VAL A 163 -7.48 1.27 -10.45
CA VAL A 163 -6.83 2.12 -9.43
C VAL A 163 -5.60 2.86 -9.98
N GLY A 164 -4.86 2.24 -10.91
CA GLY A 164 -3.73 2.89 -11.58
C GLY A 164 -4.19 4.06 -12.45
N GLN A 165 -5.35 3.92 -13.10
CA GLN A 165 -5.95 4.95 -13.95
C GLN A 165 -6.51 6.10 -13.12
N GLU A 166 -7.24 5.80 -12.03
CA GLU A 166 -7.72 6.79 -11.07
C GLU A 166 -6.57 7.64 -10.53
N ALA A 167 -5.49 6.99 -10.09
CA ALA A 167 -4.31 7.64 -9.56
C ALA A 167 -3.58 8.48 -10.61
N ALA A 168 -3.42 7.97 -11.83
CA ALA A 168 -2.78 8.69 -12.93
C ALA A 168 -3.57 9.96 -13.31
N SER A 169 -4.89 9.85 -13.38
CA SER A 169 -5.78 10.99 -13.62
C SER A 169 -5.64 12.06 -12.53
N LEU A 170 -5.63 11.66 -11.25
CA LEU A 170 -5.47 12.59 -10.13
C LEU A 170 -4.09 13.26 -10.14
N ALA A 171 -3.02 12.52 -10.38
CA ALA A 171 -1.65 13.05 -10.37
C ALA A 171 -1.40 14.07 -11.49
N GLY A 172 -1.99 13.84 -12.67
CA GLY A 172 -1.96 14.78 -13.78
C GLY A 172 -2.73 16.07 -13.46
N HIS A 173 -3.94 15.93 -12.90
CA HIS A 173 -4.74 17.07 -12.42
C HIS A 173 -3.99 17.90 -11.37
N LEU A 174 -3.30 17.23 -10.43
CA LEU A 174 -2.51 17.88 -9.38
C LEU A 174 -1.11 18.31 -9.87
N GLN A 175 -0.73 18.09 -11.13
CA GLN A 175 0.57 18.50 -11.68
C GLN A 175 1.76 18.05 -10.83
N LEU A 176 1.79 16.79 -10.40
CA LEU A 176 2.83 16.24 -9.52
C LEU A 176 4.18 16.02 -10.25
N GLY A 177 4.87 17.09 -10.65
CA GLY A 177 6.10 17.03 -11.47
C GLY A 177 7.31 16.29 -10.86
N LYS A 178 7.28 15.97 -9.56
CA LYS A 178 8.31 15.14 -8.92
C LYS A 178 7.99 13.63 -8.94
N LEU A 179 6.86 13.24 -9.52
CA LEU A 179 6.47 11.84 -9.74
C LEU A 179 6.93 11.37 -11.12
N ILE A 180 7.78 10.34 -11.15
CA ILE A 180 8.32 9.76 -12.38
C ILE A 180 8.04 8.27 -12.39
N VAL A 181 7.24 7.81 -13.36
CA VAL A 181 6.87 6.41 -13.54
C VAL A 181 7.66 5.84 -14.72
N LEU A 182 8.38 4.75 -14.49
CA LEU A 182 9.05 3.96 -15.52
C LEU A 182 8.20 2.70 -15.75
N TYR A 183 7.60 2.63 -16.93
CA TYR A 183 6.73 1.55 -17.34
C TYR A 183 7.52 0.52 -18.14
N ASP A 184 7.58 -0.71 -17.60
CA ASP A 184 8.09 -1.91 -18.27
C ASP A 184 7.13 -2.35 -19.39
N ASP A 185 7.27 -1.75 -20.58
CA ASP A 185 6.52 -2.09 -21.79
C ASP A 185 7.16 -3.30 -22.47
N ASN A 186 7.00 -4.47 -21.84
CA ASN A 186 7.56 -5.73 -22.33
C ASN A 186 6.59 -6.53 -23.21
N SER A 187 5.33 -6.06 -23.32
CA SER A 187 4.23 -6.68 -24.08
C SER A 187 3.79 -8.07 -23.62
N ILE A 188 4.11 -8.48 -22.39
CA ILE A 188 3.81 -9.81 -21.84
C ILE A 188 3.08 -9.71 -20.49
N THR A 189 1.99 -10.46 -20.36
CA THR A 189 1.33 -10.77 -19.10
C THR A 189 1.42 -12.28 -18.81
N ILE A 190 0.76 -12.74 -17.74
CA ILE A 190 0.70 -14.16 -17.38
C ILE A 190 0.09 -14.99 -18.53
N ASP A 191 -0.97 -14.49 -19.17
CA ASP A 191 -1.69 -15.21 -20.22
C ASP A 191 -0.96 -15.23 -21.58
N GLY A 192 0.19 -14.54 -21.69
CA GLY A 192 0.95 -14.45 -22.93
C GLY A 192 1.13 -13.01 -23.39
N SER A 193 0.98 -12.79 -24.69
CA SER A 193 1.05 -11.44 -25.25
C SER A 193 -0.07 -10.55 -24.69
N THR A 194 0.28 -9.32 -24.32
CA THR A 194 -0.68 -8.25 -23.97
C THR A 194 -1.79 -8.09 -24.99
N ALA A 195 -1.53 -8.29 -26.29
CA ALA A 195 -2.51 -8.16 -27.36
C ALA A 195 -3.79 -9.01 -27.18
N ILE A 196 -3.76 -10.03 -26.31
CA ILE A 196 -4.92 -10.84 -25.95
C ILE A 196 -6.01 -10.00 -25.24
N ALA A 197 -5.62 -9.02 -24.42
CA ALA A 197 -6.54 -8.27 -23.56
C ALA A 197 -6.18 -6.79 -23.33
N PHE A 198 -5.10 -6.29 -23.92
CA PHE A 198 -4.57 -4.94 -23.72
C PHE A 198 -3.92 -4.42 -25.00
N SER A 199 -4.59 -3.46 -25.64
CA SER A 199 -4.21 -2.92 -26.96
C SER A 199 -4.44 -1.41 -27.08
N GLU A 200 -4.66 -0.73 -25.96
CA GLU A 200 -4.79 0.73 -25.92
C GLU A 200 -3.44 1.43 -26.14
N ASP A 201 -3.50 2.69 -26.56
CA ASP A 201 -2.34 3.56 -26.56
C ASP A 201 -2.15 4.16 -25.16
N VAL A 202 -1.27 3.53 -24.39
CA VAL A 202 -0.95 3.94 -23.02
C VAL A 202 -0.39 5.36 -22.97
N LEU A 203 0.47 5.75 -23.92
CA LEU A 203 1.06 7.09 -23.90
C LEU A 203 0.01 8.14 -24.22
N ALA A 204 -0.83 7.91 -25.22
CA ALA A 204 -1.93 8.82 -25.52
C ALA A 204 -2.92 8.94 -24.35
N ARG A 205 -3.19 7.85 -23.62
CA ARG A 205 -4.02 7.91 -22.39
C ARG A 205 -3.38 8.77 -21.30
N PHE A 206 -2.07 8.65 -21.09
CA PHE A 206 -1.35 9.46 -20.10
C PHE A 206 -1.22 10.93 -20.54
N ASP A 207 -1.03 11.20 -21.83
CA ASP A 207 -1.09 12.55 -22.39
C ASP A 207 -2.46 13.19 -22.12
N ALA A 208 -3.55 12.44 -22.29
CA ALA A 208 -4.90 12.89 -21.98
C ALA A 208 -5.11 13.21 -20.49
N TYR A 209 -4.37 12.57 -19.59
CA TYR A 209 -4.35 12.92 -18.16
C TYR A 209 -3.48 14.14 -17.84
N GLY A 210 -2.72 14.68 -18.81
CA GLY A 210 -1.81 15.81 -18.60
C GLY A 210 -0.42 15.41 -18.12
N TRP A 211 0.06 14.21 -18.49
CA TRP A 211 1.41 13.76 -18.18
C TRP A 211 2.41 14.22 -19.24
N HIS A 212 3.69 14.20 -18.89
CA HIS A 212 4.78 14.18 -19.84
C HIS A 212 5.11 12.72 -20.17
N THR A 213 5.05 12.36 -21.45
CA THR A 213 5.22 10.98 -21.90
C THR A 213 6.45 10.83 -22.80
N GLN A 214 7.17 9.72 -22.64
CA GLN A 214 8.34 9.37 -23.44
C GLN A 214 8.33 7.87 -23.73
N ARG A 215 8.95 7.47 -24.85
CA ARG A 215 9.23 6.07 -25.18
C ARG A 215 10.69 5.92 -25.56
N VAL A 216 11.40 4.99 -24.93
CA VAL A 216 12.81 4.70 -25.23
C VAL A 216 13.10 3.20 -25.21
N ASP A 217 14.22 2.79 -25.79
CA ASP A 217 14.73 1.43 -25.64
C ASP A 217 15.13 1.19 -24.17
N GLY A 218 14.51 0.19 -23.55
CA GLY A 218 14.76 -0.17 -22.15
C GLY A 218 16.07 -0.93 -21.91
N HIS A 219 16.83 -1.22 -22.97
CA HIS A 219 18.14 -1.87 -22.92
C HIS A 219 19.30 -0.97 -23.40
N ASP A 220 19.02 0.31 -23.65
CA ASP A 220 20.01 1.36 -23.93
C ASP A 220 20.18 2.27 -22.70
N PRO A 221 21.26 2.10 -21.90
CA PRO A 221 21.51 2.91 -20.71
C PRO A 221 21.53 4.42 -20.95
N ASP A 222 21.99 4.88 -22.13
CA ASP A 222 22.12 6.30 -22.40
C ASP A 222 20.76 6.90 -22.80
N ALA A 223 19.92 6.15 -23.51
CA ALA A 223 18.54 6.54 -23.78
C ALA A 223 17.70 6.64 -22.50
N ILE A 224 17.88 5.69 -21.57
CA ILE A 224 17.20 5.71 -20.26
C ILE A 224 17.65 6.91 -19.43
N ASP A 225 18.96 7.17 -19.35
CA ASP A 225 19.53 8.30 -18.61
C ASP A 225 19.03 9.65 -19.13
N ALA A 226 19.00 9.81 -20.46
CA ALA A 226 18.45 10.99 -21.11
C ALA A 226 16.96 11.17 -20.81
N ALA A 227 16.17 10.08 -20.84
CA ALA A 227 14.74 10.14 -20.57
C ALA A 227 14.43 10.50 -19.11
N ILE A 228 15.16 9.94 -18.15
CA ILE A 228 15.03 10.29 -16.73
C ILE A 228 15.45 11.74 -16.51
N SER A 229 16.54 12.19 -17.15
CA SER A 229 16.99 13.59 -17.06
C SER A 229 15.94 14.57 -17.59
N GLN A 230 15.31 14.27 -18.73
CA GLN A 230 14.21 15.06 -19.29
C GLN A 230 12.99 15.06 -18.35
N ALA A 231 12.62 13.90 -17.80
CA ALA A 231 11.53 13.81 -16.82
C ALA A 231 11.82 14.62 -15.55
N LYS A 232 13.08 14.67 -15.08
CA LYS A 232 13.47 15.49 -13.93
C LYS A 232 13.43 17.00 -14.21
N ALA A 233 13.60 17.39 -15.46
CA ALA A 233 13.54 18.79 -15.92
C ALA A 233 12.10 19.28 -16.14
N GLU A 234 11.16 18.37 -16.41
CA GLU A 234 9.73 18.66 -16.44
C GLU A 234 9.19 18.84 -15.02
N ALA A 235 9.06 20.09 -14.58
CA ALA A 235 8.60 20.43 -13.24
C ALA A 235 7.08 20.55 -13.12
N SER A 236 6.36 20.68 -14.23
CA SER A 236 4.93 21.04 -14.25
C SER A 236 3.99 19.85 -14.41
N ARG A 237 4.49 18.70 -14.88
CA ARG A 237 3.68 17.50 -15.12
C ARG A 237 4.36 16.26 -14.56
N PRO A 238 3.62 15.30 -13.98
CA PRO A 238 4.18 13.99 -13.70
C PRO A 238 4.64 13.34 -15.02
N SER A 239 5.66 12.48 -14.95
CA SER A 239 6.27 11.87 -16.13
C SER A 239 6.06 10.37 -16.20
N LEU A 240 5.69 9.85 -17.39
CA LEU A 240 5.66 8.43 -17.72
C LEU A 240 6.71 8.15 -18.79
N ILE A 241 7.65 7.25 -18.50
CA ILE A 241 8.66 6.78 -19.43
C ILE A 241 8.34 5.32 -19.77
N ALA A 242 7.83 5.05 -20.97
CA ALA A 242 7.65 3.70 -21.48
C ALA A 242 9.00 3.16 -21.95
N LEU A 243 9.49 2.15 -21.25
CA LEU A 243 10.72 1.45 -21.55
C LEU A 243 10.37 0.22 -22.38
N LYS A 244 10.80 0.19 -23.64
CA LYS A 244 10.61 -1.01 -24.45
C LYS A 244 11.65 -2.06 -24.05
N THR A 245 11.26 -3.02 -23.23
CA THR A 245 12.13 -4.10 -22.73
C THR A 245 11.73 -5.44 -23.33
N ILE A 246 12.55 -6.46 -23.06
CA ILE A 246 12.24 -7.87 -23.27
C ILE A 246 12.18 -8.55 -21.91
N ILE A 247 11.01 -9.12 -21.55
CA ILE A 247 10.90 -9.91 -20.31
C ILE A 247 11.87 -11.09 -20.34
N GLY A 248 12.62 -11.31 -19.26
CA GLY A 248 13.65 -12.35 -19.25
C GLY A 248 14.80 -12.08 -20.24
N TYR A 249 15.05 -10.82 -20.61
CA TYR A 249 16.17 -10.40 -21.46
C TYR A 249 17.43 -11.20 -21.16
N GLY A 250 18.07 -11.77 -22.18
CA GLY A 250 19.28 -12.60 -22.04
C GLY A 250 19.04 -14.10 -21.92
N SER A 251 17.84 -14.56 -21.57
CA SER A 251 17.49 -15.99 -21.58
C SER A 251 17.38 -16.50 -23.03
N PRO A 252 18.24 -17.43 -23.48
CA PRO A 252 18.25 -17.86 -24.87
C PRO A 252 16.95 -18.48 -25.37
N SER A 253 16.23 -19.23 -24.52
CA SER A 253 15.03 -19.97 -24.93
C SER A 253 13.72 -19.40 -24.38
N ARG A 254 13.75 -18.52 -23.38
CA ARG A 254 12.54 -18.03 -22.69
C ARG A 254 12.36 -16.52 -22.71
N ALA A 255 13.35 -15.73 -23.15
CA ALA A 255 13.19 -14.28 -23.30
C ALA A 255 12.00 -13.93 -24.21
N GLY A 256 11.23 -12.90 -23.83
CA GLY A 256 10.06 -12.45 -24.59
C GLY A 256 8.82 -13.36 -24.47
N THR A 257 8.82 -14.32 -23.56
CA THR A 257 7.68 -15.26 -23.37
C THR A 257 7.03 -15.09 -22.00
N SER A 258 5.75 -15.42 -21.86
CA SER A 258 5.10 -15.47 -20.54
C SER A 258 5.69 -16.56 -19.64
N SER A 259 6.37 -17.56 -20.21
CA SER A 259 6.96 -18.65 -19.44
C SER A 259 7.96 -18.13 -18.40
N VAL A 260 8.74 -17.09 -18.70
CA VAL A 260 9.75 -16.52 -17.78
C VAL A 260 9.16 -15.59 -16.71
N HIS A 261 7.85 -15.36 -16.73
CA HIS A 261 7.19 -14.42 -15.82
C HIS A 261 7.28 -14.87 -14.35
N GLY A 262 6.79 -16.07 -14.00
CA GLY A 262 6.52 -16.45 -12.61
C GLY A 262 7.02 -17.84 -12.19
N ALA A 263 8.04 -18.35 -12.89
CA ALA A 263 8.69 -19.61 -12.55
C ALA A 263 10.21 -19.48 -12.68
N PRO A 264 10.98 -20.28 -11.93
CA PRO A 264 12.42 -20.43 -12.16
C PRO A 264 12.73 -20.71 -13.63
N LEU A 265 13.91 -20.27 -14.08
CA LEU A 265 14.42 -20.56 -15.42
C LEU A 265 14.67 -22.07 -15.59
N GLY A 266 15.12 -22.71 -14.52
CA GLY A 266 15.62 -24.08 -14.50
C GLY A 266 17.14 -24.12 -14.72
N ALA A 267 17.81 -25.11 -14.13
CA ALA A 267 19.27 -25.17 -14.04
C ALA A 267 20.00 -24.97 -15.38
N SER A 268 19.55 -25.61 -16.47
CA SER A 268 20.20 -25.49 -17.79
C SER A 268 20.04 -24.09 -18.39
N GLU A 269 18.85 -23.51 -18.29
CA GLU A 269 18.55 -22.19 -18.83
C GLU A 269 19.23 -21.10 -18.00
N ALA A 270 19.28 -21.25 -16.67
CA ALA A 270 20.00 -20.35 -15.79
C ALA A 270 21.50 -20.28 -16.13
N VAL A 271 22.16 -21.43 -16.34
CA VAL A 271 23.57 -21.48 -16.77
C VAL A 271 23.76 -20.82 -18.13
N ALA A 272 22.91 -21.14 -19.11
CA ALA A 272 23.00 -20.55 -20.45
C ALA A 272 22.76 -19.03 -20.44
N THR A 273 21.81 -18.57 -19.62
CA THR A 273 21.49 -17.14 -19.44
C THR A 273 22.65 -16.39 -18.80
N LYS A 274 23.27 -16.93 -17.75
CA LYS A 274 24.46 -16.33 -17.12
C LYS A 274 25.63 -16.24 -18.12
N ALA A 275 25.86 -17.29 -18.91
CA ALA A 275 26.88 -17.28 -19.95
C ALA A 275 26.60 -16.21 -21.03
N ALA A 276 25.34 -15.96 -21.38
CA ALA A 276 24.96 -14.89 -22.31
C ALA A 276 25.30 -13.48 -21.79
N TYR A 277 25.38 -13.28 -20.47
CA TYR A 277 25.89 -12.04 -19.87
C TYR A 277 27.41 -12.02 -19.68
N GLY A 278 28.13 -13.08 -20.06
CA GLY A 278 29.54 -13.24 -19.73
C GLY A 278 29.80 -13.50 -18.24
N TRP A 279 28.82 -13.99 -17.48
CA TRP A 279 28.93 -14.22 -16.05
C TRP A 279 29.44 -15.64 -15.74
N THR A 280 30.64 -15.74 -15.16
CA THR A 280 31.30 -17.02 -14.86
C THR A 280 31.43 -17.32 -13.36
N ALA A 281 31.06 -16.37 -12.49
CA ALA A 281 31.13 -16.57 -11.04
C ALA A 281 30.05 -17.54 -10.54
N ASP A 282 30.29 -18.14 -9.38
CA ASP A 282 29.36 -19.09 -8.78
C ASP A 282 28.06 -18.41 -8.32
N ALA A 283 27.06 -19.23 -7.96
CA ALA A 283 25.78 -18.71 -7.50
C ALA A 283 25.96 -17.81 -6.26
N PHE A 284 25.29 -16.65 -6.26
CA PHE A 284 25.40 -15.63 -5.21
C PHE A 284 26.79 -14.99 -5.05
N GLU A 285 27.74 -15.25 -5.96
CA GLU A 285 29.04 -14.58 -5.99
C GLU A 285 28.99 -13.37 -6.93
N ILE A 286 29.39 -12.20 -6.43
CA ILE A 286 29.51 -10.98 -7.21
C ILE A 286 30.99 -10.66 -7.41
N PRO A 287 31.47 -10.52 -8.67
CA PRO A 287 32.84 -10.10 -8.94
C PRO A 287 33.21 -8.83 -8.19
N ALA A 288 34.36 -8.84 -7.51
CA ALA A 288 34.77 -7.76 -6.63
C ALA A 288 34.75 -6.35 -7.27
N PRO A 289 35.15 -6.15 -8.55
CA PRO A 289 35.03 -4.84 -9.19
C PRO A 289 33.58 -4.36 -9.29
N ILE A 290 32.65 -5.25 -9.64
CA ILE A 290 31.22 -4.92 -9.79
C ILE A 290 30.60 -4.58 -8.44
N LEU A 291 30.87 -5.39 -7.42
CA LEU A 291 30.39 -5.13 -6.06
C LEU A 291 30.96 -3.82 -5.52
N LYS A 292 32.25 -3.56 -5.74
CA LYS A 292 32.89 -2.30 -5.34
C LYS A 292 32.19 -1.10 -5.98
N THR A 293 31.92 -1.12 -7.28
CA THR A 293 31.23 -0.02 -7.98
C THR A 293 29.81 0.18 -7.45
N TRP A 294 29.07 -0.89 -7.15
CA TRP A 294 27.75 -0.78 -6.51
C TRP A 294 27.80 -0.19 -5.08
N ARG A 295 28.83 -0.55 -4.30
CA ARG A 295 29.08 0.03 -2.97
C ARG A 295 29.43 1.52 -3.06
N GLU A 296 30.19 1.91 -4.07
CA GLU A 296 30.47 3.32 -4.36
C GLU A 296 29.20 4.09 -4.73
N VAL A 297 28.28 3.48 -5.50
CA VAL A 297 26.95 4.05 -5.78
C VAL A 297 26.18 4.29 -4.48
N GLY A 298 26.09 3.29 -3.60
CA GLY A 298 25.41 3.44 -2.30
C GLY A 298 26.04 4.50 -1.39
N ALA A 299 27.36 4.66 -1.43
CA ALA A 299 28.07 5.64 -0.62
C ALA A 299 27.83 7.11 -1.04
N LYS A 300 27.35 7.38 -2.26
CA LYS A 300 27.12 8.75 -2.77
C LYS A 300 26.14 9.55 -1.90
N GLY A 301 25.15 8.87 -1.32
CA GLY A 301 24.11 9.46 -0.48
C GLY A 301 24.59 10.14 0.79
N ALA A 302 25.69 9.62 1.37
CA ALA A 302 26.16 10.05 2.68
C ALA A 302 26.47 11.54 2.74
N LYS A 303 27.03 12.11 1.66
CA LYS A 303 27.29 13.55 1.60
C LYS A 303 25.98 14.34 1.53
N ALA A 304 25.07 13.96 0.63
CA ALA A 304 23.79 14.65 0.47
C ALA A 304 22.95 14.65 1.75
N ARG A 305 22.93 13.53 2.49
CA ARG A 305 22.28 13.44 3.78
C ARG A 305 22.95 14.32 4.84
N LYS A 306 24.29 14.31 4.96
CA LYS A 306 25.00 15.17 5.91
C LYS A 306 24.79 16.66 5.62
N ASP A 307 24.80 17.05 4.35
CA ASP A 307 24.49 18.41 3.92
C ASP A 307 23.03 18.77 4.29
N TRP A 308 22.08 17.86 4.10
CA TRP A 308 20.68 18.03 4.53
C TRP A 308 20.56 18.15 6.05
N GLN A 309 21.27 17.33 6.83
CA GLN A 309 21.30 17.41 8.29
C GLN A 309 21.82 18.77 8.75
N ALA A 310 22.88 19.29 8.12
CA ALA A 310 23.38 20.63 8.43
C ALA A 310 22.33 21.73 8.14
N ARG A 311 21.54 21.59 7.07
CA ARG A 311 20.41 22.51 6.79
C ARG A 311 19.32 22.41 7.85
N LEU A 312 18.99 21.20 8.32
CA LEU A 312 18.02 21.00 9.40
C LEU A 312 18.50 21.63 10.72
N GLU A 313 19.78 21.46 11.07
CA GLU A 313 20.36 22.04 12.28
C GLU A 313 20.46 23.57 12.23
N ALA A 314 20.63 24.14 11.02
CA ALA A 314 20.63 25.58 10.80
C ALA A 314 19.22 26.19 10.70
N ALA A 315 18.17 25.38 10.60
CA ALA A 315 16.79 25.87 10.59
C ALA A 315 16.42 26.49 11.95
N GLY A 316 15.45 27.40 11.95
CA GLY A 316 14.92 27.99 13.20
C GLY A 316 14.45 26.91 14.17
N ALA A 317 14.62 27.13 15.48
CA ALA A 317 14.37 26.11 16.50
C ALA A 317 12.94 25.53 16.42
N ASP A 318 11.94 26.39 16.19
CA ASP A 318 10.53 25.97 16.06
C ASP A 318 10.33 25.08 14.83
N VAL A 319 10.85 25.50 13.66
CA VAL A 319 10.79 24.74 12.40
C VAL A 319 11.47 23.38 12.55
N ARG A 320 12.68 23.34 13.12
CA ARG A 320 13.42 22.09 13.35
C ARG A 320 12.67 21.15 14.27
N SER A 321 12.18 21.66 15.41
CA SER A 321 11.48 20.85 16.41
C SER A 321 10.16 20.27 15.87
N GLU A 322 9.40 21.09 15.13
CA GLU A 322 8.14 20.68 14.53
C GLU A 322 8.33 19.68 13.38
N PHE A 323 9.34 19.91 12.53
CA PHE A 323 9.73 18.95 11.49
C PHE A 323 10.09 17.60 12.10
N GLN A 324 11.00 17.58 13.08
CA GLN A 324 11.45 16.36 13.76
C GLN A 324 10.28 15.62 14.44
N ARG A 325 9.40 16.35 15.15
CA ARG A 325 8.21 15.79 15.80
C ARG A 325 7.32 15.06 14.80
N ARG A 326 7.02 15.69 13.66
CA ARG A 326 6.13 15.14 12.63
C ARG A 326 6.77 13.99 11.87
N THR A 327 8.06 14.08 11.54
CA THR A 327 8.78 12.95 10.92
C THR A 327 8.89 11.75 11.86
N ALA A 328 8.94 11.95 13.18
CA ALA A 328 8.87 10.89 14.17
C ALA A 328 7.43 10.37 14.44
N GLY A 329 6.42 10.98 13.81
CA GLY A 329 5.02 10.64 13.99
C GLY A 329 4.49 10.90 15.41
N SER A 330 5.16 11.75 16.19
CA SER A 330 4.75 12.11 17.55
C SER A 330 3.70 13.21 17.55
N LEU A 331 2.72 13.14 18.44
CA LEU A 331 1.68 14.17 18.57
C LEU A 331 2.18 15.35 19.44
N PRO A 332 1.57 16.53 19.35
CA PRO A 332 1.91 17.67 20.21
C PRO A 332 1.68 17.33 21.70
N ALA A 333 2.51 17.87 22.59
CA ALA A 333 2.42 17.59 24.04
C ALA A 333 1.05 17.95 24.64
N ARG A 334 0.35 18.94 24.07
CA ARG A 334 -0.98 19.39 24.52
C ARG A 334 -2.16 18.60 23.91
N TYR A 335 -1.88 17.52 23.17
CA TYR A 335 -2.92 16.77 22.47
C TYR A 335 -3.95 16.16 23.43
N GLU A 336 -3.50 15.51 24.50
CA GLU A 336 -4.40 14.91 25.51
C GLU A 336 -5.25 15.98 26.23
N GLU A 337 -4.67 17.14 26.54
CA GLU A 337 -5.38 18.30 27.09
C GLU A 337 -6.52 18.75 26.16
N ALA A 338 -6.25 18.83 24.85
CA ALA A 338 -7.24 19.24 23.84
C ALA A 338 -8.40 18.24 23.73
N VAL A 339 -8.12 16.93 23.73
CA VAL A 339 -9.16 15.87 23.74
C VAL A 339 -10.04 15.99 24.98
N ASN A 340 -9.42 16.15 26.16
CA ASN A 340 -10.16 16.29 27.43
C ASN A 340 -11.01 17.57 27.46
N ALA A 341 -10.50 18.68 26.94
CA ALA A 341 -11.25 19.94 26.82
C ALA A 341 -12.44 19.81 25.86
N ALA A 342 -12.27 19.15 24.72
CA ALA A 342 -13.35 18.87 23.77
C ALA A 342 -14.45 17.99 24.40
N LYS A 343 -14.05 16.94 25.13
CA LYS A 343 -14.98 16.08 25.87
C LYS A 343 -15.73 16.83 26.96
N ALA A 344 -15.07 17.69 27.73
CA ALA A 344 -15.71 18.53 28.74
C ALA A 344 -16.77 19.46 28.13
N LYS A 345 -16.47 20.11 27.00
CA LYS A 345 -17.43 20.94 26.27
C LYS A 345 -18.68 20.16 25.84
N LEU A 346 -18.52 18.91 25.39
CA LEU A 346 -19.64 18.05 24.99
C LEU A 346 -20.48 17.58 26.19
N LEU A 347 -19.88 17.42 27.37
CA LEU A 347 -20.62 17.11 28.60
C LEU A 347 -21.40 18.31 29.11
N ASP A 348 -20.80 19.51 29.06
CA ASP A 348 -21.47 20.75 29.47
C ASP A 348 -22.60 21.15 28.51
N LYS A 349 -22.49 20.79 27.21
CA LYS A 349 -23.49 21.05 26.18
C LYS A 349 -23.74 19.81 25.29
N PRO A 350 -24.54 18.84 25.76
CA PRO A 350 -24.85 17.63 25.00
C PRO A 350 -25.43 17.93 23.62
N GLN A 351 -25.02 17.16 22.61
CA GLN A 351 -25.43 17.34 21.21
C GLN A 351 -26.32 16.19 20.73
N SER A 352 -27.43 16.50 20.05
CA SER A 352 -28.27 15.50 19.36
C SER A 352 -28.09 15.67 17.85
N VAL A 353 -27.06 15.03 17.31
CA VAL A 353 -26.62 15.17 15.92
C VAL A 353 -26.24 13.83 15.33
N ALA A 354 -26.19 13.72 14.00
CA ALA A 354 -25.69 12.52 13.34
C ALA A 354 -24.21 12.30 13.67
N THR A 355 -23.73 11.05 13.72
CA THR A 355 -22.31 10.82 14.06
C THR A 355 -21.35 11.31 12.97
N ARG A 356 -21.81 11.51 11.71
CA ARG A 356 -21.03 12.27 10.71
C ARG A 356 -20.82 13.74 11.10
N LYS A 357 -21.82 14.38 11.72
CA LYS A 357 -21.70 15.76 12.22
C LYS A 357 -20.90 15.79 13.52
N ALA A 358 -21.04 14.79 14.38
CA ALA A 358 -20.13 14.61 15.51
C ALA A 358 -18.67 14.43 15.08
N SER A 359 -18.42 13.73 13.97
CA SER A 359 -17.08 13.60 13.38
C SER A 359 -16.53 14.96 12.94
N GLN A 360 -17.36 15.80 12.32
CA GLN A 360 -16.98 17.19 12.01
C GLN A 360 -16.64 17.99 13.28
N ILE A 361 -17.43 17.85 14.36
CA ILE A 361 -17.16 18.52 15.65
C ILE A 361 -15.83 18.05 16.25
N ALA A 362 -15.52 16.75 16.17
CA ALA A 362 -14.23 16.22 16.61
C ALA A 362 -13.08 16.77 15.76
N LEU A 363 -13.25 16.82 14.42
CA LEU A 363 -12.26 17.42 13.52
C LEU A 363 -12.03 18.90 13.84
N GLU A 364 -13.08 19.69 14.07
CA GLU A 364 -13.00 21.10 14.46
C GLU A 364 -12.20 21.29 15.77
N ALA A 365 -12.34 20.36 16.72
CA ALA A 365 -11.64 20.43 18.00
C ALA A 365 -10.15 20.01 17.93
N LEU A 366 -9.80 19.10 17.01
CA LEU A 366 -8.48 18.45 17.01
C LEU A 366 -7.54 18.99 15.92
N THR A 367 -8.05 19.36 14.75
CA THR A 367 -7.22 19.64 13.55
C THR A 367 -6.44 20.95 13.61
N GLU A 368 -6.83 21.91 14.45
CA GLU A 368 -6.08 23.15 14.70
C GLU A 368 -4.75 22.85 15.40
N LEU A 369 -4.75 21.91 16.34
CA LEU A 369 -3.54 21.48 17.06
C LEU A 369 -2.67 20.53 16.25
N LEU A 370 -3.22 19.90 15.20
CA LEU A 370 -2.55 18.87 14.41
C LEU A 370 -2.30 19.34 12.97
N PRO A 371 -1.33 20.22 12.70
CA PRO A 371 -1.01 20.69 11.34
C PRO A 371 -0.61 19.57 10.38
N GLU A 372 -0.18 18.41 10.92
CA GLU A 372 0.08 17.19 10.16
C GLU A 372 -1.17 16.51 9.60
N MET A 373 -2.38 16.81 10.11
CA MET A 373 -3.60 16.22 9.56
C MET A 373 -3.92 16.81 8.19
N ILE A 374 -4.05 15.91 7.20
CA ILE A 374 -4.46 16.20 5.83
C ILE A 374 -5.76 15.44 5.54
N GLY A 375 -6.79 16.18 5.18
CA GLY A 375 -8.13 15.67 4.95
C GLY A 375 -8.45 15.49 3.48
N GLY A 376 -9.59 14.85 3.21
CA GLY A 376 -10.16 14.80 1.88
C GLY A 376 -11.45 14.01 1.84
N SER A 377 -12.04 13.92 0.65
CA SER A 377 -13.18 13.06 0.37
C SER A 377 -13.22 12.69 -1.11
N ALA A 378 -13.74 11.50 -1.40
CA ALA A 378 -14.08 11.09 -2.75
C ALA A 378 -15.39 11.77 -3.18
N ASP A 379 -15.30 13.05 -3.57
CA ASP A 379 -16.41 13.92 -4.06
C ASP A 379 -17.61 14.11 -3.11
N LEU A 380 -17.50 13.63 -1.88
CA LEU A 380 -18.59 13.60 -0.90
C LEU A 380 -18.32 14.52 0.29
N THR A 381 -17.51 15.57 0.13
CA THR A 381 -17.09 16.47 1.22
C THR A 381 -18.26 16.97 2.08
N HIS A 382 -19.33 17.43 1.44
CA HIS A 382 -20.50 17.98 2.14
C HIS A 382 -21.42 16.90 2.73
N SER A 383 -21.35 15.66 2.22
CA SER A 383 -22.13 14.54 2.75
C SER A 383 -21.41 13.85 3.90
N ASN A 384 -20.07 13.75 3.83
CA ASN A 384 -19.20 13.14 4.83
C ASN A 384 -18.80 14.11 5.96
N LEU A 385 -18.89 15.42 5.70
CA LEU A 385 -18.53 16.50 6.65
C LEU A 385 -17.06 16.45 7.10
N THR A 386 -16.18 16.14 6.16
CA THR A 386 -14.73 15.98 6.39
C THR A 386 -13.92 17.28 6.34
N ARG A 387 -14.54 18.42 5.98
CA ARG A 387 -13.86 19.72 5.82
C ARG A 387 -14.27 20.66 6.95
N VAL A 388 -13.27 21.18 7.66
CA VAL A 388 -13.38 22.10 8.81
C VAL A 388 -12.39 23.25 8.63
N PRO A 389 -12.57 24.40 9.30
CA PRO A 389 -11.76 25.60 9.03
C PRO A 389 -10.24 25.38 9.05
N ALA A 390 -9.72 24.60 10.01
CA ALA A 390 -8.28 24.37 10.13
C ALA A 390 -7.67 23.55 8.97
N VAL A 391 -8.46 22.76 8.26
CA VAL A 391 -8.02 22.00 7.07
C VAL A 391 -8.50 22.63 5.77
N ASP A 392 -9.19 23.78 5.80
CA ASP A 392 -9.85 24.42 4.66
C ASP A 392 -8.87 25.14 3.72
N SER A 393 -7.84 24.43 3.28
CA SER A 393 -6.87 24.87 2.29
C SER A 393 -6.76 23.79 1.23
N ASP A 394 -7.15 24.12 -0.01
CA ASP A 394 -7.13 23.14 -1.09
C ASP A 394 -5.71 22.73 -1.46
N PHE A 395 -5.50 21.42 -1.58
CA PHE A 395 -4.34 20.86 -2.22
C PHE A 395 -4.52 20.96 -3.73
N THR A 396 -3.62 21.69 -4.39
CA THR A 396 -3.70 21.98 -5.82
C THR A 396 -2.34 21.81 -6.49
N ALA A 397 -2.29 22.07 -7.80
CA ALA A 397 -1.04 22.20 -8.54
C ALA A 397 -0.09 23.26 -7.96
N ALA A 398 -0.64 24.38 -7.50
CA ALA A 398 0.14 25.55 -7.05
C ALA A 398 0.42 25.57 -5.53
N ALA A 399 -0.34 24.82 -4.72
CA ALA A 399 -0.26 24.88 -3.27
C ALA A 399 -0.43 23.50 -2.61
N GLY A 400 0.46 23.16 -1.67
CA GLY A 400 0.34 22.00 -0.81
C GLY A 400 -0.62 22.24 0.36
N GLY A 401 -1.91 22.44 0.10
CA GLY A 401 -2.95 22.61 1.12
C GLY A 401 -3.24 21.36 1.96
N ARG A 402 -4.13 21.49 2.94
CA ARG A 402 -4.51 20.43 3.89
C ARG A 402 -5.77 19.64 3.48
N TYR A 403 -6.37 19.93 2.33
CA TYR A 403 -7.56 19.22 1.84
C TYR A 403 -7.40 18.74 0.41
N VAL A 404 -7.42 17.42 0.21
CA VAL A 404 -7.34 16.80 -1.12
C VAL A 404 -8.74 16.47 -1.62
N SER A 405 -9.13 17.08 -2.73
CA SER A 405 -10.36 16.74 -3.47
C SER A 405 -10.07 15.58 -4.41
N TYR A 406 -10.40 14.36 -4.00
CA TYR A 406 -10.03 13.14 -4.74
C TYR A 406 -10.89 12.90 -6.00
N GLY A 407 -12.08 13.52 -6.08
CA GLY A 407 -13.12 13.13 -7.05
C GLY A 407 -13.69 11.73 -6.75
N VAL A 408 -14.48 11.16 -7.67
CA VAL A 408 -15.09 9.83 -7.49
C VAL A 408 -14.05 8.73 -7.74
N ARG A 409 -13.12 8.57 -6.78
CA ARG A 409 -11.92 7.73 -6.88
C ARG A 409 -11.57 7.10 -5.52
N GLU A 410 -12.48 6.33 -4.95
CA GLU A 410 -12.33 5.75 -3.61
C GLU A 410 -11.05 4.91 -3.47
N PHE A 411 -10.72 4.13 -4.50
CA PHE A 411 -9.59 3.21 -4.44
C PHE A 411 -8.27 3.96 -4.50
N ALA A 412 -8.11 4.90 -5.45
CA ALA A 412 -6.92 5.75 -5.49
C ALA A 412 -6.81 6.67 -4.26
N MET A 413 -7.93 7.18 -3.72
CA MET A 413 -7.93 7.93 -2.45
C MET A 413 -7.31 7.09 -1.33
N ALA A 414 -7.83 5.89 -1.10
CA ALA A 414 -7.38 5.04 0.00
C ALA A 414 -5.90 4.61 -0.17
N ALA A 415 -5.48 4.26 -1.38
CA ALA A 415 -4.08 3.89 -1.64
C ALA A 415 -3.13 5.10 -1.53
N ALA A 416 -3.53 6.28 -2.00
CA ALA A 416 -2.76 7.51 -1.81
C ALA A 416 -2.64 7.89 -0.32
N MET A 417 -3.68 7.67 0.48
CA MET A 417 -3.59 7.82 1.93
C MET A 417 -2.54 6.89 2.54
N ASN A 418 -2.47 5.63 2.10
CA ASN A 418 -1.43 4.71 2.57
C ASN A 418 -0.02 5.20 2.21
N GLY A 419 0.16 5.72 1.00
CA GLY A 419 1.40 6.35 0.56
C GLY A 419 1.81 7.57 1.39
N MET A 420 0.85 8.46 1.71
CA MET A 420 1.08 9.60 2.60
C MET A 420 1.48 9.14 4.01
N ALA A 421 0.81 8.13 4.55
CA ALA A 421 1.12 7.60 5.88
C ALA A 421 2.51 6.92 5.91
N ALA A 422 2.88 6.18 4.87
CA ALA A 422 4.19 5.54 4.73
C ALA A 422 5.32 6.56 4.50
N HIS A 423 5.04 7.68 3.82
CA HIS A 423 6.02 8.76 3.63
C HIS A 423 6.46 9.37 4.98
N GLY A 424 5.54 9.49 5.94
CA GLY A 424 5.74 10.16 7.23
C GLY A 424 5.53 11.68 7.17
N GLY A 425 5.42 12.32 8.33
CA GLY A 425 5.24 13.78 8.43
C GLY A 425 3.79 14.29 8.32
N VAL A 426 2.85 13.43 7.90
CA VAL A 426 1.41 13.74 7.79
C VAL A 426 0.53 12.62 8.37
N ILE A 427 -0.72 12.95 8.71
CA ILE A 427 -1.76 12.01 9.17
C ILE A 427 -2.95 12.12 8.19
N PRO A 428 -3.07 11.19 7.24
CA PRO A 428 -4.11 11.27 6.24
C PRO A 428 -5.45 10.74 6.74
N TYR A 429 -6.52 11.49 6.46
CA TYR A 429 -7.88 11.00 6.55
C TYR A 429 -8.67 11.34 5.28
N GLY A 430 -9.59 10.45 4.90
CA GLY A 430 -10.38 10.58 3.68
C GLY A 430 -11.72 9.87 3.82
N GLY A 431 -12.76 10.44 3.22
CA GLY A 431 -14.12 9.92 3.37
C GLY A 431 -14.87 9.59 2.09
N THR A 432 -15.70 8.54 2.17
CA THR A 432 -16.76 8.16 1.22
C THR A 432 -17.94 7.57 2.02
N PHE A 433 -18.98 7.08 1.36
CA PHE A 433 -20.03 6.30 2.03
C PHE A 433 -19.51 4.89 2.36
N LEU A 434 -19.95 4.33 3.49
CA LEU A 434 -19.48 3.02 3.94
C LEU A 434 -19.75 1.91 2.92
N VAL A 435 -20.81 2.04 2.12
CA VAL A 435 -21.12 1.09 1.06
C VAL A 435 -20.03 1.05 -0.03
N PHE A 436 -19.38 2.18 -0.30
CA PHE A 436 -18.30 2.28 -1.27
C PHE A 436 -16.93 1.89 -0.69
N SER A 437 -16.88 1.46 0.58
CA SER A 437 -15.67 0.81 1.11
C SER A 437 -15.33 -0.48 0.34
N ASP A 438 -16.29 -1.06 -0.38
CA ASP A 438 -16.05 -2.18 -1.29
C ASP A 438 -15.20 -1.78 -2.51
N TYR A 439 -15.29 -0.55 -3.01
CA TYR A 439 -14.44 -0.06 -4.11
C TYR A 439 -12.97 0.06 -3.70
N CYS A 440 -12.71 0.42 -2.45
CA CYS A 440 -11.35 0.65 -1.92
C CYS A 440 -10.88 -0.44 -0.95
N ARG A 441 -11.58 -1.57 -0.90
CA ARG A 441 -11.40 -2.62 0.10
C ARG A 441 -9.97 -3.15 0.17
N ASN A 442 -9.31 -3.32 -0.97
CA ASN A 442 -7.95 -3.84 -0.99
C ASN A 442 -6.94 -2.81 -0.47
N ALA A 443 -7.13 -1.50 -0.71
CA ALA A 443 -6.29 -0.47 -0.12
C ALA A 443 -6.44 -0.41 1.40
N ILE A 444 -7.65 -0.59 1.94
CA ILE A 444 -7.85 -0.73 3.39
C ILE A 444 -7.09 -1.94 3.93
N ARG A 445 -7.15 -3.08 3.22
CA ARG A 445 -6.39 -4.30 3.57
C ARG A 445 -4.88 -4.07 3.54
N VAL A 446 -4.36 -3.37 2.53
CA VAL A 446 -2.93 -3.05 2.42
C VAL A 446 -2.52 -2.09 3.54
N ALA A 447 -3.35 -1.11 3.91
CA ALA A 447 -3.08 -0.23 5.06
C ALA A 447 -2.89 -1.04 6.35
N ALA A 448 -3.78 -2.02 6.57
CA ALA A 448 -3.77 -2.88 7.75
C ALA A 448 -2.54 -3.80 7.75
N LEU A 449 -2.18 -4.35 6.58
CA LEU A 449 -0.99 -5.18 6.41
C LEU A 449 0.32 -4.40 6.62
N MET A 450 0.39 -3.16 6.11
CA MET A 450 1.54 -2.27 6.30
C MET A 450 1.67 -1.74 7.73
N GLY A 451 0.57 -1.77 8.50
CA GLY A 451 0.50 -1.15 9.81
C GLY A 451 0.66 0.37 9.74
N VAL A 452 -0.02 1.03 8.81
CA VAL A 452 0.04 2.49 8.66
C VAL A 452 -1.23 3.18 9.16
N ARG A 453 -1.05 4.37 9.73
CA ARG A 453 -2.14 5.22 10.26
C ARG A 453 -2.89 5.96 9.14
N SER A 454 -3.70 5.21 8.39
CA SER A 454 -4.72 5.76 7.48
C SER A 454 -6.09 5.79 8.16
N ILE A 455 -6.78 6.93 8.15
CA ILE A 455 -8.08 7.11 8.82
C ILE A 455 -9.21 7.25 7.79
N PHE A 456 -10.02 6.21 7.66
CA PHE A 456 -11.11 6.11 6.69
C PHE A 456 -12.45 6.58 7.30
N VAL A 457 -12.96 7.72 6.86
CA VAL A 457 -14.22 8.32 7.36
C VAL A 457 -15.40 7.85 6.49
N MET A 458 -16.11 6.81 6.95
CA MET A 458 -17.11 6.10 6.16
C MET A 458 -18.53 6.39 6.66
N THR A 459 -19.23 7.31 6.01
CA THR A 459 -20.55 7.77 6.49
C THR A 459 -21.71 7.00 5.85
N HIS A 460 -22.97 7.33 6.20
CA HIS A 460 -24.17 6.66 5.69
C HIS A 460 -24.14 5.15 5.97
N ASP A 461 -23.84 4.80 7.23
CA ASP A 461 -23.42 3.47 7.67
C ASP A 461 -24.46 2.34 7.63
N SER A 462 -25.71 2.61 7.24
CA SER A 462 -26.81 1.64 7.37
C SER A 462 -28.04 2.01 6.55
N ILE A 463 -29.09 1.19 6.63
CA ILE A 463 -30.45 1.51 6.15
C ILE A 463 -30.99 2.86 6.65
N GLY A 464 -30.40 3.43 7.71
CA GLY A 464 -30.76 4.76 8.23
C GLY A 464 -30.50 5.90 7.24
N LEU A 465 -29.78 5.66 6.14
CA LEU A 465 -29.64 6.64 5.07
C LEU A 465 -30.94 6.85 4.28
N GLY A 466 -31.89 5.91 4.31
CA GLY A 466 -33.22 6.09 3.70
C GLY A 466 -33.25 5.85 2.19
N GLU A 467 -33.71 6.86 1.46
CA GLU A 467 -34.33 6.75 0.13
C GLU A 467 -33.38 6.39 -1.02
N ASP A 468 -32.05 6.54 -0.87
CA ASP A 468 -31.09 6.11 -1.92
C ASP A 468 -31.14 4.59 -2.14
N GLY A 469 -31.70 3.85 -1.18
CA GLY A 469 -32.08 2.45 -1.37
C GLY A 469 -30.92 1.45 -1.25
N PRO A 470 -31.17 0.17 -1.58
CA PRO A 470 -30.30 -0.94 -1.20
C PRO A 470 -28.91 -0.89 -1.83
N THR A 471 -28.73 -0.18 -2.95
CA THR A 471 -27.40 0.00 -3.57
C THR A 471 -26.47 0.88 -2.73
N HIS A 472 -27.03 1.70 -1.83
CA HIS A 472 -26.27 2.61 -0.97
C HIS A 472 -26.23 2.18 0.49
N GLN A 473 -27.08 1.24 0.89
CA GLN A 473 -27.30 0.86 2.29
C GLN A 473 -26.35 -0.29 2.70
N PRO A 474 -25.33 -0.02 3.54
CA PRO A 474 -24.44 -1.07 4.03
C PRO A 474 -25.19 -2.09 4.89
N VAL A 475 -24.90 -3.38 4.68
CA VAL A 475 -25.46 -4.50 5.48
C VAL A 475 -24.35 -5.35 6.10
N GLU A 476 -23.58 -6.02 5.26
CA GLU A 476 -22.46 -6.92 5.58
C GLU A 476 -21.14 -6.21 5.89
N HIS A 477 -21.03 -4.93 5.51
CA HIS A 477 -19.78 -4.19 5.44
C HIS A 477 -19.06 -4.14 6.79
N LEU A 478 -19.77 -3.91 7.89
CA LEU A 478 -19.20 -3.92 9.24
C LEU A 478 -18.61 -5.28 9.62
N ALA A 479 -19.32 -6.38 9.34
CA ALA A 479 -18.81 -7.72 9.63
C ALA A 479 -17.58 -8.04 8.75
N SER A 480 -17.67 -7.66 7.48
CA SER A 480 -16.63 -7.81 6.48
C SER A 480 -15.34 -7.06 6.83
N LEU A 481 -15.44 -5.84 7.36
CA LEU A 481 -14.29 -5.04 7.82
C LEU A 481 -13.75 -5.53 9.17
N ARG A 482 -14.62 -5.93 10.12
CA ARG A 482 -14.19 -6.48 11.42
C ARG A 482 -13.41 -7.78 11.31
N ALA A 483 -13.65 -8.55 10.25
CA ALA A 483 -12.90 -9.77 9.97
C ALA A 483 -11.48 -9.48 9.44
N MET A 484 -11.16 -8.24 9.07
CA MET A 484 -9.84 -7.85 8.57
C MET A 484 -8.84 -7.72 9.73
N PRO A 485 -7.71 -8.47 9.70
CA PRO A 485 -6.68 -8.32 10.72
C PRO A 485 -6.08 -6.91 10.74
N ASN A 486 -5.68 -6.44 11.93
CA ASN A 486 -5.07 -5.12 12.15
C ASN A 486 -5.87 -3.94 11.57
N LEU A 487 -7.21 -3.97 11.69
CA LEU A 487 -8.07 -2.85 11.33
C LEU A 487 -8.97 -2.48 12.52
N HIS A 488 -8.90 -1.23 12.97
CA HIS A 488 -9.91 -0.73 13.90
C HIS A 488 -11.19 -0.36 13.14
N VAL A 489 -12.32 -0.92 13.57
CA VAL A 489 -13.64 -0.63 12.98
C VAL A 489 -14.53 -0.02 14.05
N PHE A 490 -14.57 1.30 14.06
CA PHE A 490 -15.36 2.10 14.98
C PHE A 490 -16.75 2.37 14.42
N ARG A 491 -17.78 2.21 15.26
CA ARG A 491 -19.16 2.60 14.93
C ARG A 491 -19.76 3.31 16.15
N PRO A 492 -19.39 4.58 16.37
CA PRO A 492 -19.78 5.30 17.56
C PRO A 492 -21.30 5.48 17.65
N ALA A 493 -21.84 5.41 18.86
CA ALA A 493 -23.26 5.56 19.14
C ALA A 493 -23.69 7.03 19.33
N ASP A 494 -22.76 7.92 19.69
CA ASP A 494 -23.03 9.33 19.96
C ASP A 494 -21.82 10.26 19.73
N THR A 495 -21.98 11.54 20.09
CA THR A 495 -20.97 12.59 19.90
C THR A 495 -19.70 12.37 20.74
N ILE A 496 -19.81 11.87 21.97
CA ILE A 496 -18.64 11.62 22.83
C ILE A 496 -17.88 10.40 22.34
N GLU A 497 -18.58 9.30 22.04
CA GLU A 497 -17.93 8.12 21.45
C GLU A 497 -17.26 8.47 20.11
N THR A 498 -17.85 9.37 19.31
CA THR A 498 -17.23 9.78 18.04
C THR A 498 -15.90 10.52 18.26
N LEU A 499 -15.82 11.40 19.26
CA LEU A 499 -14.57 12.07 19.65
C LEU A 499 -13.52 11.04 20.15
N GLU A 500 -13.92 10.10 21.01
CA GLU A 500 -13.04 9.03 21.52
C GLU A 500 -12.54 8.12 20.38
N CYS A 501 -13.38 7.83 19.38
CA CYS A 501 -12.97 7.07 18.21
C CYS A 501 -11.94 7.82 17.34
N TRP A 502 -12.07 9.14 17.21
CA TRP A 502 -11.07 9.98 16.55
C TRP A 502 -9.75 9.99 17.32
N ASP A 503 -9.82 10.09 18.65
CA ASP A 503 -8.63 10.04 19.50
C ASP A 503 -7.86 8.73 19.34
N LEU A 504 -8.57 7.60 19.42
CA LEU A 504 -8.00 6.28 19.16
C LEU A 504 -7.41 6.18 17.74
N ALA A 505 -8.10 6.68 16.72
CA ALA A 505 -7.60 6.64 15.34
C ALA A 505 -6.33 7.48 15.15
N ILE A 506 -6.23 8.64 15.79
CA ILE A 506 -5.07 9.54 15.70
C ILE A 506 -3.88 8.98 16.50
N THR A 507 -4.13 8.38 17.67
CA THR A 507 -3.07 7.84 18.53
C THR A 507 -2.54 6.47 18.06
N SER A 508 -3.32 5.69 17.31
CA SER A 508 -2.91 4.40 16.74
C SER A 508 -1.94 4.54 15.55
N LYS A 509 -0.64 4.71 15.85
CA LYS A 509 0.42 4.87 14.83
C LYS A 509 0.54 3.69 13.85
N ASN A 510 0.23 2.46 14.32
CA ASN A 510 0.51 1.22 13.59
C ASN A 510 -0.74 0.46 13.12
N THR A 511 -1.92 1.08 13.21
CA THR A 511 -3.20 0.44 12.89
C THR A 511 -4.12 1.44 12.20
N PRO A 512 -4.55 1.18 10.95
CA PRO A 512 -5.55 2.03 10.30
C PRO A 512 -6.92 1.91 10.98
N SER A 513 -7.76 2.90 10.75
CA SER A 513 -9.08 2.99 11.36
C SER A 513 -10.16 3.26 10.32
N VAL A 514 -11.31 2.59 10.45
CA VAL A 514 -12.56 2.92 9.77
C VAL A 514 -13.54 3.47 10.80
N LEU A 515 -14.08 4.66 10.53
CA LEU A 515 -15.16 5.27 11.31
C LEU A 515 -16.46 5.12 10.50
N ALA A 516 -17.33 4.21 10.91
CA ALA A 516 -18.67 4.00 10.35
C ALA A 516 -19.67 4.97 11.01
N LEU A 517 -20.15 5.97 10.25
CA LEU A 517 -20.89 7.12 10.79
C LEU A 517 -22.30 7.26 10.19
N SER A 518 -23.28 7.63 11.03
CA SER A 518 -24.68 7.71 10.65
C SER A 518 -24.99 8.95 9.79
N ARG A 519 -26.02 8.85 8.93
CA ARG A 519 -26.61 10.00 8.23
C ARG A 519 -27.56 10.78 9.15
N GLN A 520 -28.36 10.04 9.91
CA GLN A 520 -29.43 10.48 10.79
C GLN A 520 -28.93 10.85 12.19
N ASN A 521 -29.66 11.75 12.85
CA ASN A 521 -29.35 12.19 14.22
C ASN A 521 -29.44 11.04 15.23
N VAL A 522 -28.56 11.10 16.23
CA VAL A 522 -28.58 10.24 17.40
C VAL A 522 -28.49 11.11 18.66
N PRO A 523 -29.15 10.72 19.77
CA PRO A 523 -29.00 11.44 21.03
C PRO A 523 -27.62 11.18 21.63
N GLN A 524 -27.05 12.19 22.30
CA GLN A 524 -25.91 11.96 23.19
C GLN A 524 -26.36 11.14 24.40
N LEU A 525 -25.74 9.96 24.59
CA LEU A 525 -26.09 9.01 25.64
C LEU A 525 -25.29 9.28 26.92
N ARG A 526 -24.03 9.72 26.78
CA ARG A 526 -23.17 10.06 27.92
C ARG A 526 -23.30 11.55 28.28
N THR A 527 -23.83 11.83 29.47
CA THR A 527 -24.08 13.20 29.96
C THR A 527 -23.39 13.52 31.28
N GLU A 528 -22.72 12.55 31.92
CA GLU A 528 -22.05 12.71 33.21
C GLU A 528 -20.53 12.55 33.07
N ARG A 529 -19.76 13.27 33.91
CA ARG A 529 -18.29 13.25 33.92
C ARG A 529 -17.71 11.91 34.41
N ASP A 530 -18.40 11.26 35.35
CA ASP A 530 -17.96 10.02 35.99
C ASP A 530 -18.70 8.79 35.45
N GLY A 531 -18.39 8.45 34.21
CA GLY A 531 -18.78 7.20 33.56
C GLY A 531 -17.62 6.21 33.44
N ILE A 532 -16.68 6.19 34.39
CA ILE A 532 -15.80 5.01 34.56
C ILE A 532 -16.65 3.99 35.29
N ALA A 533 -17.06 2.91 34.60
CA ALA A 533 -17.64 1.76 35.29
C ALA A 533 -16.66 1.35 36.41
N ALA A 534 -17.16 1.16 37.63
CA ALA A 534 -16.43 0.69 38.81
C ALA A 534 -15.78 -0.71 38.67
N HIS A 535 -15.61 -1.20 37.44
CA HIS A 535 -14.74 -2.29 37.05
C HIS A 535 -13.98 -1.83 35.81
N GLY A 536 -12.70 -1.51 35.97
CA GLY A 536 -11.85 -0.84 34.98
C GLY A 536 -11.65 -1.61 33.67
N GLU A 537 -12.60 -1.48 32.74
CA GLU A 537 -12.34 -1.56 31.31
C GLU A 537 -13.07 -0.40 30.60
N PRO A 538 -12.44 0.26 29.61
CA PRO A 538 -13.11 1.28 28.82
C PRO A 538 -14.29 0.63 28.10
N MET A 539 -15.47 1.28 28.14
CA MET A 539 -16.62 0.94 27.30
C MET A 539 -16.32 1.31 25.83
N CYS A 540 -15.28 0.72 25.26
CA CYS A 540 -15.11 0.54 23.83
C CYS A 540 -15.09 -0.97 23.61
N CYS A 541 -16.23 -1.49 23.15
CA CYS A 541 -16.39 -2.83 22.56
C CYS A 541 -15.51 -3.97 23.13
N GLY A 542 -15.94 -4.70 24.18
CA GLY A 542 -15.44 -6.07 24.36
C GLY A 542 -15.46 -6.77 25.71
N LYS A 543 -16.61 -6.87 26.41
CA LYS A 543 -17.05 -8.11 27.11
C LYS A 543 -18.49 -7.97 27.64
N PRO A 544 -19.31 -9.05 27.61
CA PRO A 544 -20.72 -8.97 27.97
C PRO A 544 -20.92 -9.08 29.49
N ALA A 545 -21.35 -8.00 30.14
CA ALA A 545 -22.03 -8.12 31.42
C ALA A 545 -23.47 -8.60 31.18
N ALA A 546 -23.73 -9.87 31.52
CA ALA A 546 -25.03 -10.52 31.69
C ALA A 546 -26.16 -10.17 30.69
N ASN A 547 -26.28 -11.00 29.64
CA ASN A 547 -27.48 -11.30 28.84
C ASN A 547 -28.42 -10.16 28.43
N VAL A 548 -28.13 -9.53 27.28
CA VAL A 548 -28.94 -9.62 26.03
C VAL A 548 -28.00 -9.37 24.83
N PRO A 549 -27.78 -10.33 23.92
CA PRO A 549 -27.02 -10.07 22.70
C PRO A 549 -27.90 -9.35 21.67
N SER A 550 -27.56 -8.11 21.29
CA SER A 550 -27.89 -7.55 19.96
C SER A 550 -27.17 -6.23 19.72
N GLN A 551 -26.16 -6.24 18.85
CA GLN A 551 -25.63 -5.04 18.21
C GLN A 551 -26.48 -4.65 16.99
N SER A 552 -27.75 -4.27 17.14
CA SER A 552 -28.56 -3.76 15.99
C SER A 552 -29.96 -3.26 16.37
N SER A 553 -30.06 -2.23 17.19
CA SER A 553 -31.27 -1.38 17.20
C SER A 553 -30.88 0.05 17.53
N PRO A 554 -31.55 1.08 16.98
CA PRO A 554 -31.33 2.47 17.37
C PRO A 554 -31.40 2.57 18.90
N PRO A 555 -30.45 3.25 19.57
CA PRO A 555 -30.47 3.42 21.03
C PRO A 555 -31.81 3.96 21.55
N GLU A 556 -32.49 4.79 20.75
CA GLU A 556 -33.86 5.28 21.02
C GLU A 556 -34.91 4.17 21.17
N ARG A 557 -34.81 3.06 20.42
CA ARG A 557 -35.70 1.91 20.63
C ARG A 557 -35.39 1.23 21.96
N LYS A 558 -34.13 1.13 22.38
CA LYS A 558 -33.73 0.45 23.62
C LYS A 558 -34.03 1.27 24.87
N SER A 559 -33.83 2.60 24.84
CA SER A 559 -34.24 3.48 25.95
C SER A 559 -35.76 3.51 26.10
N ARG A 560 -36.52 3.55 24.98
CA ARG A 560 -37.97 3.40 24.99
C ARG A 560 -38.44 2.01 25.45
N LEU A 561 -37.75 0.92 25.07
CA LEU A 561 -38.06 -0.44 25.55
C LEU A 561 -37.78 -0.61 27.05
N ARG A 562 -36.71 0.00 27.58
CA ARG A 562 -36.46 0.03 29.03
C ARG A 562 -37.54 0.79 29.79
N SER A 563 -38.11 1.84 29.21
CA SER A 563 -39.19 2.63 29.84
C SER A 563 -40.59 1.99 29.75
N ARG A 564 -40.77 0.89 28.99
CA ARG A 564 -42.09 0.27 28.73
C ARG A 564 -42.28 -1.14 29.28
N LEU A 565 -41.33 -1.69 30.04
CA LEU A 565 -41.50 -3.00 30.69
C LEU A 565 -42.15 -2.83 32.08
N PRO A 566 -43.36 -3.37 32.34
CA PRO A 566 -43.96 -3.34 33.67
C PRO A 566 -43.13 -4.16 34.68
N ARG A 567 -43.11 -3.73 35.94
CA ARG A 567 -42.30 -4.31 37.04
C ARG A 567 -42.60 -5.79 37.36
N SER A 568 -43.65 -6.39 36.78
CA SER A 568 -44.16 -7.72 37.14
C SER A 568 -43.50 -8.92 36.43
N LEU A 569 -42.51 -8.74 35.55
CA LEU A 569 -41.83 -9.85 34.85
C LEU A 569 -40.41 -10.16 35.36
N ARG A 570 -40.07 -9.74 36.58
CA ARG A 570 -38.80 -10.14 37.24
C ARG A 570 -39.06 -11.26 38.26
N ARG A 571 -39.24 -12.49 37.78
CA ARG A 571 -38.94 -13.78 38.45
C ARG A 571 -39.77 -14.89 37.80
N GLU A 572 -39.17 -15.61 36.85
CA GLU A 572 -39.49 -17.02 36.62
C GLU A 572 -38.18 -17.77 36.38
N THR A 573 -37.92 -18.74 37.26
CA THR A 573 -36.82 -19.68 37.23
C THR A 573 -37.15 -20.81 36.25
N PHE A 574 -36.27 -21.06 35.26
CA PHE A 574 -36.35 -22.26 34.43
C PHE A 574 -35.76 -23.49 35.15
N PRO A 575 -36.34 -24.70 34.99
CA PRO A 575 -35.84 -25.93 35.60
C PRO A 575 -34.59 -26.48 34.87
N PRO A 576 -33.78 -27.36 35.51
CA PRO A 576 -32.50 -27.80 34.97
C PRO A 576 -32.67 -28.83 33.85
N LEU A 577 -31.89 -28.67 32.77
CA LEU A 577 -31.70 -29.69 31.75
C LEU A 577 -30.82 -30.82 32.30
N SER A 578 -31.29 -32.05 32.09
CA SER A 578 -30.72 -33.29 32.58
C SER A 578 -29.38 -33.65 31.91
N SER A 579 -28.58 -34.38 32.69
CA SER A 579 -27.27 -34.93 32.37
C SER A 579 -27.26 -35.87 31.16
N ARG A 580 -26.34 -35.66 30.21
CA ARG A 580 -25.58 -36.73 29.54
C ARG A 580 -24.37 -36.15 28.78
N TYR A 581 -23.24 -36.85 28.92
CA TYR A 581 -21.92 -36.66 28.30
C TYR A 581 -20.94 -35.66 28.92
N ARG A 582 -20.22 -36.14 29.94
CA ARG A 582 -18.82 -35.78 30.26
C ARG A 582 -17.90 -36.90 29.79
N ALA A 583 -16.85 -36.53 29.04
CA ALA A 583 -15.50 -37.11 28.97
C ALA A 583 -14.82 -36.47 27.75
N GLY A 584 -13.61 -35.92 27.76
CA GLY A 584 -12.58 -35.72 28.76
C GLY A 584 -11.52 -34.82 28.13
N ILE A 585 -10.86 -33.99 28.95
CA ILE A 585 -9.75 -33.12 28.60
C ILE A 585 -8.45 -33.92 28.81
N SER A 586 -7.49 -33.88 27.86
CA SER A 586 -6.05 -33.81 28.20
C SER A 586 -5.14 -33.55 26.98
N SER A 587 -4.48 -32.39 27.03
CA SER A 587 -3.04 -32.09 26.79
C SER A 587 -2.25 -32.65 25.59
N ASN A 588 -1.57 -31.70 24.91
CA ASN A 588 -0.18 -31.71 24.43
C ASN A 588 0.50 -33.05 24.08
N SER A 589 0.87 -33.21 22.80
CA SER A 589 2.26 -33.44 22.37
C SER A 589 2.32 -33.67 20.84
N SER A 590 3.33 -33.08 20.20
CA SER A 590 3.65 -33.22 18.78
C SER A 590 3.94 -34.66 18.37
N PRO A 591 3.67 -35.08 17.11
CA PRO A 591 4.33 -36.25 16.55
C PRO A 591 5.40 -35.87 15.52
N ARG A 592 6.62 -36.33 15.80
CA ARG A 592 7.65 -36.63 14.80
C ARG A 592 7.12 -37.75 13.88
N ILE A 593 7.28 -37.58 12.58
CA ILE A 593 6.99 -38.62 11.59
C ILE A 593 8.28 -39.40 11.32
N THR A 594 8.32 -40.64 11.80
CA THR A 594 9.27 -41.67 11.37
C THR A 594 8.69 -42.44 10.19
N ALA A 595 9.56 -42.70 9.22
CA ALA A 595 9.27 -43.45 8.01
C ALA A 595 9.01 -44.95 8.30
N ALA A 596 8.06 -45.53 7.58
CA ALA A 596 8.02 -46.97 7.34
C ALA A 596 7.55 -47.24 5.91
N ARG A 597 8.42 -47.88 5.14
CA ARG A 597 8.15 -48.49 3.83
C ARG A 597 7.21 -49.69 4.00
N SER A 598 6.28 -49.90 3.09
CA SER A 598 5.96 -51.24 2.62
C SER A 598 5.40 -51.21 1.19
N SER A 599 5.60 -52.32 0.51
CA SER A 599 5.71 -52.52 -0.94
C SER A 599 4.45 -53.09 -1.59
N ALA A 600 4.26 -52.72 -2.85
CA ALA A 600 3.65 -53.47 -3.96
C ALA A 600 2.15 -53.87 -3.82
N THR A 601 1.29 -53.55 -4.79
CA THR A 601 1.27 -54.23 -6.09
C THR A 601 0.37 -53.52 -7.13
N ARG A 602 0.70 -53.79 -8.39
CA ARG A 602 0.19 -53.27 -9.67
C ARG A 602 -1.32 -53.43 -9.87
N ARG A 603 -1.93 -52.45 -10.58
CA ARG A 603 -2.77 -52.68 -11.77
C ARG A 603 -2.94 -51.36 -12.54
N ALA A 604 -2.40 -51.31 -13.77
CA ALA A 604 -2.62 -50.27 -14.75
C ALA A 604 -3.66 -50.77 -15.78
N LEU A 605 -4.57 -49.90 -16.20
CA LEU A 605 -5.40 -50.10 -17.40
C LEU A 605 -5.37 -48.82 -18.26
N PRO A 606 -5.35 -48.93 -19.61
CA PRO A 606 -4.95 -47.85 -20.51
C PRO A 606 -6.13 -47.14 -21.17
N TRP A 607 -5.96 -45.85 -21.48
CA TRP A 607 -6.89 -45.11 -22.34
C TRP A 607 -6.36 -45.10 -23.79
N LYS A 608 -7.08 -45.80 -24.67
CA LYS A 608 -6.82 -45.89 -26.12
C LYS A 608 -7.43 -44.68 -26.85
N ARG A 609 -6.62 -44.05 -27.70
CA ARG A 609 -7.06 -43.18 -28.81
C ARG A 609 -7.63 -44.04 -29.94
N SER A 610 -8.76 -43.64 -30.52
CA SER A 610 -9.23 -44.12 -31.82
C SER A 610 -9.01 -43.04 -32.89
N ARG A 611 -8.37 -43.43 -34.00
CA ARG A 611 -8.44 -42.77 -35.30
C ARG A 611 -9.35 -43.62 -36.16
N SER A 612 -10.23 -42.99 -36.95
CA SER A 612 -10.77 -43.59 -38.16
C SER A 612 -10.62 -42.60 -39.32
N SER A 613 -10.35 -43.19 -40.47
CA SER A 613 -9.91 -42.66 -41.75
C SER A 613 -11.07 -42.38 -42.72
N GLY A 614 -10.87 -41.44 -43.64
CA GLY A 614 -11.64 -41.33 -44.89
C GLY A 614 -11.41 -39.98 -45.59
N GLY A 615 -10.56 -39.93 -46.62
CA GLY A 615 -10.56 -38.85 -47.63
C GLY A 615 -11.32 -39.29 -48.89
N PRO A 616 -11.14 -38.66 -50.09
CA PRO A 616 -10.72 -37.30 -50.41
C PRO A 616 -11.76 -36.57 -51.32
N GLY A 617 -11.64 -35.25 -51.52
CA GLY A 617 -12.49 -34.52 -52.46
C GLY A 617 -11.92 -33.16 -52.87
N MET A 618 -11.60 -33.04 -54.16
CA MET A 618 -11.14 -31.85 -54.89
C MET A 618 -12.09 -30.66 -54.78
N SER A 619 -11.56 -29.43 -54.83
CA SER A 619 -11.91 -28.43 -55.88
C SER A 619 -11.33 -27.04 -55.59
N THR A 620 -10.77 -26.48 -56.65
CA THR A 620 -10.21 -25.14 -56.87
C THR A 620 -11.23 -23.98 -56.88
N ALA A 621 -10.78 -22.75 -56.55
CA ALA A 621 -11.05 -21.43 -57.20
C ALA A 621 -10.87 -20.31 -56.14
N LYS A 622 -9.84 -19.44 -56.16
CA LYS A 622 -9.62 -18.20 -56.95
C LYS A 622 -10.79 -17.20 -57.03
N ARG A 623 -10.49 -16.00 -56.51
CA ARG A 623 -10.96 -14.63 -56.85
C ARG A 623 -12.39 -14.23 -56.46
N THR A 624 -12.50 -13.27 -55.55
CA THR A 624 -12.56 -11.81 -55.82
C THR A 624 -12.08 -11.04 -54.60
#